data_AF-A0A835CWI0-F1
#
_entry.id   AF-A0A835CWI0-F1
#
_cell.length_a   1.000
_cell.length_b   1.000
_cell.length_c   1.000
_cell.angle_alpha   90.00
_cell.angle_beta   90.00
_cell.angle_gamma   90.00
#
_symmetry.space_group_name_H-M   'P 1'
#
loop_
_entity.id
_entity.type
_entity.pdbx_description
1 polymer ?
#
loop_
_entity_poly.entity_id
_entity_poly.type
_entity_poly.pdbx_seq_one_letter_code
_entity_poly.pdbx_strand_id
1 'polypeptide(L)'
;MGSILINSDSCKCPVTTNQSKKEDKLMTKIGRRNDNTKKLAILVPFRDRFEELLSFVPHMKEFLDKQNIDYHIFVLNQIDRYRFNRASLINVGFIYTKKNFDYIAMHDVDLLPINDNLSYKYPLDGPFHVSAPELHPRYHYKTFIGVNGMSNKYWGWGLEDDEFYVRLKEKNIIVYRPQNITTGTQNTFRHIHEKNHRKRDMVKCFNQKEATRKRDHQTGLDNISYKITKIVNITIVDIPLTILNIALTCDKSFTPWCECNKPAEITKKNLDSNL
;
A
#
# COMPACT_ATOMS: atom_id res chain seq x y z
N MET A 1 1.21 -2.18 8.82
CA MET A 1 -0.09 -1.51 8.76
C MET A 1 0.11 -0.02 9.00
N GLY A 2 -0.03 0.79 7.95
CA GLY A 2 0.41 2.17 7.89
C GLY A 2 0.05 2.87 6.57
N SER A 3 0.04 4.21 6.59
CA SER A 3 -0.23 5.10 5.45
C SER A 3 1.06 5.67 4.87
N ILE A 4 1.33 5.42 3.59
CA ILE A 4 2.64 5.72 2.96
C ILE A 4 2.48 6.49 1.64
N LEU A 5 3.17 7.62 1.47
CA LEU A 5 3.09 8.50 0.30
C LEU A 5 4.26 8.31 -0.71
N ILE A 6 3.94 8.14 -2.00
CA ILE A 6 4.89 7.75 -3.06
C ILE A 6 4.74 8.58 -4.35
N ASN A 7 5.79 9.28 -4.79
CA ASN A 7 5.89 10.11 -6.02
C ASN A 7 6.16 9.28 -7.32
N SER A 8 5.60 9.70 -8.47
CA SER A 8 5.73 9.06 -9.80
C SER A 8 6.86 9.56 -10.73
N ASP A 9 7.45 10.75 -10.51
CA ASP A 9 8.30 11.41 -11.50
C ASP A 9 9.78 11.55 -11.10
N SER A 10 10.64 10.89 -11.88
CA SER A 10 11.98 11.31 -12.39
C SER A 10 12.99 10.15 -12.42
N CYS A 11 13.15 9.54 -13.60
CA CYS A 11 14.24 8.64 -13.92
C CYS A 11 15.37 9.47 -14.54
N LYS A 12 16.56 9.49 -13.94
CA LYS A 12 17.80 9.91 -14.59
C LYS A 12 18.88 8.88 -14.30
N CYS A 13 19.18 8.05 -15.29
CA CYS A 13 20.39 7.23 -15.31
C CYS A 13 21.61 8.15 -15.53
N PRO A 14 22.74 7.92 -14.86
CA PRO A 14 23.92 8.76 -15.02
C PRO A 14 24.61 8.45 -16.35
N VAL A 15 24.66 9.45 -17.23
CA VAL A 15 25.61 9.50 -18.35
C VAL A 15 26.83 10.26 -17.86
N THR A 16 27.98 9.60 -17.88
CA THR A 16 29.30 10.19 -17.63
C THR A 16 29.68 11.13 -18.75
N THR A 17 29.92 12.41 -18.44
CA THR A 17 30.99 13.23 -19.04
C THR A 17 31.22 14.49 -18.20
N ASN A 18 32.48 14.70 -17.82
CA ASN A 18 33.00 15.97 -17.30
C ASN A 18 32.92 17.06 -18.36
N GLN A 19 32.37 18.24 -18.04
CA GLN A 19 32.95 19.54 -18.43
C GLN A 19 32.20 20.75 -17.83
N SER A 20 33.02 21.69 -17.33
CA SER A 20 32.81 23.13 -17.16
C SER A 20 31.67 23.68 -16.29
N LYS A 21 32.07 24.02 -15.06
CA LYS A 21 31.57 25.15 -14.25
C LYS A 21 31.58 26.45 -15.08
N LYS A 22 30.43 26.92 -15.59
CA LYS A 22 30.17 28.35 -15.88
C LYS A 22 28.74 28.72 -16.27
N GLU A 23 27.80 27.77 -16.35
CA GLU A 23 26.38 28.07 -16.64
C GLU A 23 25.46 28.10 -15.40
N ASP A 24 26.00 27.85 -14.19
CA ASP A 24 25.23 27.68 -12.95
C ASP A 24 24.66 28.96 -12.31
N LYS A 25 24.81 30.14 -12.94
CA LYS A 25 24.23 31.39 -12.41
C LYS A 25 23.05 31.95 -13.19
N LEU A 26 22.66 31.34 -14.32
CA LEU A 26 21.52 31.81 -15.12
C LEU A 26 20.29 30.87 -15.07
N MET A 27 20.43 29.65 -14.52
CA MET A 27 19.33 28.67 -14.42
C MET A 27 18.60 28.67 -13.07
N THR A 28 18.95 29.55 -12.12
CA THR A 28 18.30 29.59 -10.80
C THR A 28 16.95 30.32 -10.78
N LYS A 29 16.39 30.72 -11.93
CA LYS A 29 15.16 31.53 -12.00
C LYS A 29 14.00 30.96 -12.84
N ILE A 30 14.09 29.70 -13.30
CA ILE A 30 12.97 29.05 -14.00
C ILE A 30 12.70 27.71 -13.32
N GLY A 31 11.60 27.62 -12.56
CA GLY A 31 11.03 26.33 -12.15
C GLY A 31 10.80 26.07 -10.66
N ARG A 32 10.42 27.06 -9.85
CA ARG A 32 9.56 26.73 -8.68
C ARG A 32 8.18 26.40 -9.23
N ARG A 33 7.98 25.14 -9.64
CA ARG A 33 6.63 24.60 -9.91
C ARG A 33 5.82 24.74 -8.63
N ASN A 34 4.63 25.28 -8.76
CA ASN A 34 3.69 25.52 -7.67
C ASN A 34 3.34 24.16 -7.03
N ASP A 35 3.71 23.96 -5.76
CA ASP A 35 3.54 22.68 -5.02
C ASP A 35 2.04 22.31 -4.84
N ASN A 36 1.15 23.29 -5.05
CA ASN A 36 -0.32 23.17 -4.99
C ASN A 36 -0.97 22.43 -6.18
N THR A 37 -0.21 21.73 -7.03
CA THR A 37 -0.72 21.13 -8.29
C THR A 37 -0.60 19.61 -8.35
N LYS A 38 -0.12 18.96 -7.28
CA LYS A 38 0.13 17.52 -7.26
C LYS A 38 -1.09 16.75 -6.75
N LYS A 39 -1.52 15.75 -7.53
CA LYS A 39 -2.72 14.95 -7.26
C LYS A 39 -2.41 13.61 -6.60
N LEU A 40 -3.04 13.35 -5.46
CA LEU A 40 -2.87 12.16 -4.62
C LEU A 40 -3.89 11.07 -4.96
N ALA A 41 -3.42 9.85 -5.25
CA ALA A 41 -4.27 8.65 -5.29
C ALA A 41 -4.17 7.89 -3.97
N ILE A 42 -5.26 7.87 -3.19
CA ILE A 42 -5.31 7.10 -1.95
C ILE A 42 -5.73 5.67 -2.29
N LEU A 43 -4.77 4.75 -2.23
CA LEU A 43 -4.96 3.34 -2.54
C LEU A 43 -5.28 2.58 -1.25
N VAL A 44 -6.51 2.08 -1.16
CA VAL A 44 -7.03 1.40 0.03
C VAL A 44 -7.23 -0.09 -0.25
N PRO A 45 -6.30 -0.98 0.13
CA PRO A 45 -6.49 -2.43 0.05
C PRO A 45 -7.71 -2.84 0.86
N PHE A 46 -8.63 -3.57 0.23
CA PHE A 46 -9.96 -3.76 0.80
C PHE A 46 -10.51 -5.17 0.58
N ARG A 47 -11.10 -5.72 1.65
CA ARG A 47 -12.02 -6.85 1.64
C ARG A 47 -12.76 -6.89 2.97
N ASP A 48 -14.08 -6.95 2.96
CA ASP A 48 -14.93 -7.11 4.16
C ASP A 48 -14.61 -6.11 5.28
N ARG A 49 -14.54 -4.81 4.96
CA ARG A 49 -14.27 -3.69 5.88
C ARG A 49 -15.21 -2.50 5.67
N PHE A 50 -16.48 -2.76 5.35
CA PHE A 50 -17.40 -1.71 4.92
C PHE A 50 -17.68 -0.68 6.03
N GLU A 51 -17.80 -1.12 7.29
CA GLU A 51 -17.99 -0.23 8.44
C GLU A 51 -16.79 0.70 8.65
N GLU A 52 -15.57 0.18 8.52
CA GLU A 52 -14.35 0.98 8.55
C GLU A 52 -14.31 1.95 7.38
N LEU A 53 -14.74 1.55 6.18
CA LEU A 53 -14.81 2.44 5.02
C LEU A 53 -15.77 3.61 5.24
N LEU A 54 -16.92 3.37 5.86
CA LEU A 54 -17.89 4.42 6.22
C LEU A 54 -17.30 5.42 7.23
N SER A 55 -16.42 4.98 8.12
CA SER A 55 -15.67 5.87 9.02
C SER A 55 -14.50 6.57 8.32
N PHE A 56 -13.84 5.86 7.40
CA PHE A 56 -12.62 6.28 6.72
C PHE A 56 -12.83 7.46 5.80
N VAL A 57 -13.81 7.36 4.90
CA VAL A 57 -14.01 8.35 3.83
C VAL A 57 -14.30 9.76 4.36
N PRO A 58 -15.27 9.99 5.27
CA PRO A 58 -15.50 11.32 5.83
C PRO A 58 -14.33 11.82 6.66
N HIS A 59 -13.68 10.94 7.44
CA HIS A 59 -12.50 11.30 8.25
C HIS A 59 -11.35 11.78 7.37
N MET A 60 -11.01 11.04 6.32
CA MET A 60 -9.93 11.40 5.40
C MET A 60 -10.24 12.68 4.63
N LYS A 61 -11.52 12.92 4.28
CA LYS A 61 -11.90 14.19 3.68
C LYS A 61 -11.62 15.37 4.60
N GLU A 62 -12.14 15.34 5.82
CA GLU A 62 -11.91 16.41 6.78
C GLU A 62 -10.42 16.65 7.00
N PHE A 63 -9.65 15.57 7.13
CA PHE A 63 -8.21 15.62 7.39
C PHE A 63 -7.40 16.19 6.22
N LEU A 64 -7.72 15.82 4.98
CA LEU A 64 -6.97 16.24 3.78
C LEU A 64 -7.38 17.62 3.28
N ASP A 65 -8.65 18.01 3.47
CA ASP A 65 -9.14 19.34 3.13
C ASP A 65 -8.42 20.43 3.95
N LYS A 66 -8.13 20.16 5.23
CA LYS A 66 -7.31 21.05 6.09
C LYS A 66 -5.91 21.31 5.53
N GLN A 67 -5.39 20.39 4.71
CA GLN A 67 -4.07 20.47 4.11
C GLN A 67 -4.09 20.98 2.66
N ASN A 68 -5.29 21.25 2.11
CA ASN A 68 -5.51 21.67 0.73
C ASN A 68 -4.86 20.71 -0.30
N ILE A 69 -5.11 19.41 -0.12
CA ILE A 69 -4.58 18.35 -1.00
C ILE A 69 -5.64 18.00 -2.05
N ASP A 70 -5.28 17.98 -3.33
CA ASP A 70 -6.10 17.37 -4.39
C ASP A 70 -5.91 15.85 -4.34
N TYR A 71 -6.97 15.10 -4.09
CA TYR A 71 -6.92 13.64 -3.95
C TYR A 71 -8.14 12.93 -4.53
N HIS A 72 -7.99 11.62 -4.76
CA HIS A 72 -9.11 10.71 -5.00
C HIS A 72 -8.89 9.38 -4.26
N ILE A 73 -9.97 8.80 -3.73
CA ILE A 73 -9.93 7.54 -3.00
C ILE A 73 -10.23 6.37 -3.95
N PHE A 74 -9.33 5.39 -3.98
CA PHE A 74 -9.47 4.13 -4.70
C PHE A 74 -9.54 2.97 -3.72
N VAL A 75 -10.71 2.32 -3.66
CA VAL A 75 -10.92 1.10 -2.88
C VAL A 75 -10.55 -0.09 -3.75
N LEU A 76 -9.49 -0.79 -3.35
CA LEU A 76 -8.91 -1.92 -4.06
C LEU A 76 -9.54 -3.21 -3.53
N ASN A 77 -10.76 -3.50 -4.00
CA ASN A 77 -11.60 -4.56 -3.48
C ASN A 77 -11.18 -5.93 -4.05
N GLN A 78 -10.59 -6.79 -3.22
CA GLN A 78 -10.15 -8.13 -3.63
C GLN A 78 -11.34 -9.10 -3.64
N ILE A 79 -11.80 -9.47 -4.84
CA ILE A 79 -12.99 -10.30 -5.04
C ILE A 79 -12.71 -11.78 -5.34
N ASP A 80 -11.46 -12.16 -5.58
CA ASP A 80 -11.07 -13.57 -5.65
C ASP A 80 -11.21 -14.25 -4.28
N ARG A 81 -11.13 -15.60 -4.27
CA ARG A 81 -11.30 -16.42 -3.05
C ARG A 81 -9.98 -16.73 -2.34
N TYR A 82 -8.85 -16.24 -2.85
CA TYR A 82 -7.57 -16.44 -2.19
C TYR A 82 -7.49 -15.60 -0.92
N ARG A 83 -6.50 -15.90 -0.08
CA ARG A 83 -6.21 -15.09 1.11
C ARG A 83 -5.96 -13.63 0.73
N PHE A 84 -6.13 -12.72 1.68
CA PHE A 84 -5.96 -11.30 1.39
C PHE A 84 -4.51 -10.98 1.02
N ASN A 85 -4.27 -10.25 -0.08
CA ASN A 85 -2.93 -9.90 -0.56
C ASN A 85 -2.82 -8.39 -0.75
N ARG A 86 -2.48 -7.71 0.36
CA ARG A 86 -2.38 -6.25 0.45
C ARG A 86 -1.40 -5.67 -0.59
N ALA A 87 -0.21 -6.26 -0.70
CA ALA A 87 0.85 -5.80 -1.59
C ALA A 87 0.43 -5.86 -3.07
N SER A 88 -0.14 -6.98 -3.50
CA SER A 88 -0.61 -7.14 -4.88
C SER A 88 -1.73 -6.15 -5.22
N LEU A 89 -2.66 -5.92 -4.29
CA LEU A 89 -3.71 -4.91 -4.50
C LEU A 89 -3.13 -3.52 -4.72
N ILE A 90 -2.13 -3.11 -3.93
CA ILE A 90 -1.46 -1.84 -4.13
C ILE A 90 -0.78 -1.78 -5.50
N ASN A 91 -0.09 -2.85 -5.94
CA ASN A 91 0.49 -2.91 -7.29
C ASN A 91 -0.58 -2.66 -8.37
N VAL A 92 -1.74 -3.33 -8.27
CA VAL A 92 -2.87 -3.12 -9.21
C VAL A 92 -3.37 -1.68 -9.15
N GLY A 93 -3.59 -1.14 -7.96
CA GLY A 93 -4.05 0.24 -7.76
C GLY A 93 -3.08 1.25 -8.37
N PHE A 94 -1.78 1.07 -8.17
CA PHE A 94 -0.75 1.91 -8.76
C PHE A 94 -0.76 1.84 -10.30
N ILE A 95 -0.86 0.64 -10.89
CA ILE A 95 -0.94 0.51 -12.37
C ILE A 95 -2.14 1.28 -12.91
N TYR A 96 -3.27 1.23 -12.20
CA TYR A 96 -4.49 1.92 -12.59
C TYR A 96 -4.36 3.45 -12.49
N THR A 97 -3.70 3.97 -11.45
CA THR A 97 -3.67 5.41 -11.17
C THR A 97 -2.45 6.16 -11.74
N LYS A 98 -1.34 5.47 -12.03
CA LYS A 98 -0.04 6.09 -12.41
C LYS A 98 -0.04 7.08 -13.58
N LYS A 99 -1.08 7.09 -14.43
CA LYS A 99 -1.19 8.03 -15.56
C LYS A 99 -1.81 9.38 -15.17
N ASN A 100 -2.65 9.40 -14.13
CA ASN A 100 -3.51 10.55 -13.81
C ASN A 100 -3.23 11.15 -12.43
N PHE A 101 -2.32 10.53 -11.67
CA PHE A 101 -1.98 10.92 -10.30
C PHE A 101 -0.47 10.99 -10.17
N ASP A 102 0.01 12.04 -9.51
CA ASP A 102 1.44 12.31 -9.32
C ASP A 102 2.05 11.49 -8.20
N TYR A 103 1.23 11.09 -7.23
CA TYR A 103 1.68 10.31 -6.08
C TYR A 103 0.56 9.48 -5.48
N ILE A 104 0.90 8.42 -4.76
CA ILE A 104 -0.05 7.52 -4.12
C ILE A 104 0.11 7.50 -2.60
N ALA A 105 -0.99 7.31 -1.86
CA ALA A 105 -0.98 6.89 -0.46
C ALA A 105 -1.37 5.42 -0.38
N MET A 106 -0.48 4.52 0.02
CA MET A 106 -0.87 3.15 0.39
C MET A 106 -1.48 3.20 1.78
N HIS A 107 -2.79 3.06 1.91
CA HIS A 107 -3.51 3.43 3.13
C HIS A 107 -4.38 2.30 3.65
N ASP A 108 -4.23 1.97 4.93
CA ASP A 108 -5.11 1.01 5.56
C ASP A 108 -6.45 1.69 5.90
N VAL A 109 -7.56 1.01 5.67
CA VAL A 109 -8.91 1.56 5.87
C VAL A 109 -9.24 1.79 7.35
N ASP A 110 -8.57 1.10 8.26
CA ASP A 110 -8.83 1.13 9.70
C ASP A 110 -7.91 2.08 10.48
N LEU A 111 -6.97 2.77 9.82
CA LEU A 111 -5.97 3.61 10.48
C LEU A 111 -6.19 5.09 10.13
N LEU A 112 -6.70 5.88 11.06
CA LEU A 112 -7.11 7.26 10.80
C LEU A 112 -6.17 8.27 11.46
N PRO A 113 -5.57 9.22 10.73
CA PRO A 113 -4.69 10.24 11.32
C PRO A 113 -5.50 11.21 12.17
N ILE A 114 -5.07 11.46 13.42
CA ILE A 114 -5.72 12.44 14.31
C ILE A 114 -4.87 13.70 14.45
N ASN A 115 -3.55 13.57 14.36
CA ASN A 115 -2.65 14.71 14.47
C ASN A 115 -2.53 15.47 13.14
N ASP A 116 -3.07 16.70 13.09
CA ASP A 116 -3.04 17.56 11.91
C ASP A 116 -1.61 17.96 11.45
N ASN A 117 -0.58 17.74 12.27
CA ASN A 117 0.82 17.92 11.87
C ASN A 117 1.35 16.80 10.96
N LEU A 118 0.57 15.74 10.73
CA LEU A 118 0.91 14.68 9.78
C LEU A 118 0.66 15.15 8.34
N SER A 119 1.74 15.43 7.63
CA SER A 119 1.67 15.89 6.24
C SER A 119 1.30 14.75 5.28
N TYR A 120 0.27 15.00 4.46
CA TYR A 120 -0.07 14.20 3.29
C TYR A 120 0.35 14.84 1.96
N LYS A 121 1.08 15.95 2.03
CA LYS A 121 1.53 16.68 0.84
C LYS A 121 2.48 15.84 -0.01
N TYR A 122 2.65 16.28 -1.25
CA TYR A 122 3.56 15.65 -2.18
C TYR A 122 4.96 15.50 -1.57
N PRO A 123 5.48 14.27 -1.46
CA PRO A 123 6.76 14.09 -0.85
C PRO A 123 7.84 14.52 -1.86
N LEU A 124 8.59 15.59 -1.59
CA LEU A 124 9.64 16.10 -2.50
C LEU A 124 10.95 15.33 -2.37
N ASP A 125 11.43 15.11 -1.14
CA ASP A 125 12.78 14.57 -0.90
C ASP A 125 12.89 13.06 -1.04
N GLY A 126 12.07 12.31 -0.31
CA GLY A 126 11.98 10.85 -0.48
C GLY A 126 10.63 10.31 -0.03
N PRO A 127 10.49 8.97 -0.01
CA PRO A 127 9.37 8.28 0.64
C PRO A 127 8.95 8.97 1.91
N PHE A 128 7.67 9.23 2.07
CA PHE A 128 7.18 9.81 3.31
C PHE A 128 6.21 8.82 3.94
N HIS A 129 6.64 8.22 5.04
CA HIS A 129 5.73 7.41 5.82
C HIS A 129 5.15 8.23 6.94
N VAL A 130 3.85 8.44 6.81
CA VAL A 130 3.07 9.20 7.75
C VAL A 130 3.01 8.47 9.11
N SER A 131 2.88 7.15 9.12
CA SER A 131 2.79 6.33 10.34
C SER A 131 4.13 5.82 10.89
N ALA A 132 5.13 6.70 11.01
CA ALA A 132 6.51 6.36 11.44
C ALA A 132 6.60 5.41 12.67
N PRO A 133 7.68 4.61 12.83
CA PRO A 133 7.87 3.65 13.94
C PRO A 133 7.67 4.20 15.36
N GLU A 134 7.98 5.47 15.57
CA GLU A 134 7.79 6.20 16.84
C GLU A 134 6.32 6.56 17.10
N LEU A 135 5.47 6.45 16.07
CA LEU A 135 4.05 6.82 16.04
C LEU A 135 3.13 5.60 15.75
N HIS A 136 3.63 4.52 15.13
CA HIS A 136 2.99 3.20 14.91
C HIS A 136 3.99 2.19 14.27
N PRO A 137 3.92 0.84 14.45
CA PRO A 137 4.98 -0.05 13.97
C PRO A 137 5.05 -0.21 12.44
N ARG A 138 6.20 0.25 11.91
CA ARG A 138 6.90 -0.03 10.62
C ARG A 138 6.30 0.57 9.33
N TYR A 139 7.14 0.64 8.26
CA TYR A 139 6.83 0.62 6.80
C TYR A 139 6.92 1.93 5.97
N HIS A 140 7.67 2.03 4.85
CA HIS A 140 7.79 3.32 4.13
C HIS A 140 8.28 3.28 2.66
N TYR A 141 7.77 4.04 1.63
CA TYR A 141 8.21 4.01 0.18
C TYR A 141 7.89 5.24 -0.72
N LYS A 142 8.62 5.43 -1.84
CA LYS A 142 8.48 6.47 -2.92
C LYS A 142 8.93 6.01 -4.29
N THR A 143 9.39 4.79 -4.35
CA THR A 143 10.20 4.30 -5.45
C THR A 143 9.42 3.28 -6.24
N PHE A 144 8.09 3.37 -6.20
CA PHE A 144 7.22 2.23 -6.48
C PHE A 144 7.48 1.64 -7.87
N ILE A 145 7.89 2.43 -8.88
CA ILE A 145 8.37 1.92 -10.16
C ILE A 145 9.85 1.45 -10.08
N GLY A 146 10.75 2.26 -9.52
CA GLY A 146 12.20 1.97 -9.44
C GLY A 146 12.60 0.77 -8.57
N VAL A 147 11.69 0.25 -7.73
CA VAL A 147 11.86 -1.00 -6.96
C VAL A 147 10.93 -2.13 -7.42
N ASN A 148 10.28 -1.99 -8.58
CA ASN A 148 9.34 -2.96 -9.11
C ASN A 148 8.17 -3.27 -8.14
N GLY A 149 7.57 -2.22 -7.58
CA GLY A 149 6.44 -2.29 -6.64
C GLY A 149 6.71 -3.14 -5.41
N MET A 150 5.63 -3.66 -4.84
CA MET A 150 5.67 -4.62 -3.73
C MET A 150 5.75 -6.05 -4.25
N SER A 151 6.21 -6.99 -3.44
CA SER A 151 6.17 -8.41 -3.78
C SER A 151 4.74 -8.96 -3.87
N ASN A 152 4.49 -9.85 -4.82
CA ASN A 152 3.19 -10.50 -5.02
C ASN A 152 3.01 -11.77 -4.17
N LYS A 153 4.06 -12.27 -3.49
CA LYS A 153 4.03 -13.58 -2.81
C LYS A 153 3.34 -13.58 -1.43
N TYR A 154 2.93 -12.42 -0.93
CA TYR A 154 2.44 -12.24 0.44
C TYR A 154 0.92 -12.40 0.53
N TRP A 155 0.49 -13.65 0.66
CA TRP A 155 -0.91 -14.03 0.89
C TRP A 155 -1.18 -14.26 2.38
N GLY A 156 -2.16 -13.54 2.94
CA GLY A 156 -2.42 -13.49 4.37
C GLY A 156 -1.63 -12.37 5.07
N TRP A 157 -1.65 -12.36 6.40
CA TRP A 157 -1.08 -11.25 7.17
C TRP A 157 0.45 -11.34 7.33
N GLY A 158 1.11 -10.21 7.01
CA GLY A 158 2.44 -9.82 7.46
C GLY A 158 3.58 -10.05 6.48
N LEU A 159 4.68 -9.32 6.73
CA LEU A 159 5.99 -9.36 6.06
C LEU A 159 6.05 -8.72 4.66
N GLU A 160 4.94 -8.38 4.03
CA GLU A 160 4.95 -7.78 2.68
C GLU A 160 5.59 -6.39 2.67
N ASP A 161 5.39 -5.70 3.77
CA ASP A 161 5.81 -4.35 4.05
C ASP A 161 7.25 -4.33 4.59
N ASP A 162 7.65 -5.31 5.41
CA ASP A 162 9.07 -5.57 5.73
C ASP A 162 9.90 -5.87 4.47
N GLU A 163 9.38 -6.71 3.57
CA GLU A 163 10.08 -7.05 2.33
C GLU A 163 10.22 -5.84 1.42
N PHE A 164 9.16 -5.05 1.31
CA PHE A 164 9.20 -3.82 0.55
C PHE A 164 10.32 -2.92 1.07
N TYR A 165 10.51 -2.85 2.41
CA TYR A 165 11.53 -1.98 3.06
C TYR A 165 12.94 -2.36 2.63
N VAL A 166 13.18 -3.65 2.52
CA VAL A 166 14.45 -4.17 2.00
C VAL A 166 14.64 -3.76 0.54
N ARG A 167 13.59 -3.76 -0.30
CA ARG A 167 13.69 -3.28 -1.69
C ARG A 167 14.20 -1.84 -1.79
N LEU A 168 13.75 -0.96 -0.90
CA LEU A 168 14.25 0.42 -0.89
C LEU A 168 15.70 0.51 -0.47
N LYS A 169 16.06 -0.23 0.58
CA LYS A 169 17.43 -0.23 1.09
C LYS A 169 18.39 -0.68 0.01
N GLU A 170 18.06 -1.74 -0.73
CA GLU A 170 18.87 -2.24 -1.85
C GLU A 170 19.05 -1.21 -2.98
N LYS A 171 18.08 -0.29 -3.14
CA LYS A 171 18.15 0.79 -4.11
C LYS A 171 18.62 2.12 -3.50
N ASN A 172 19.18 2.09 -2.29
CA ASN A 172 19.69 3.26 -1.56
C ASN A 172 18.68 4.42 -1.42
N ILE A 173 17.39 4.13 -1.35
CA ILE A 173 16.38 5.17 -1.12
C ILE A 173 16.27 5.46 0.37
N ILE A 174 16.53 6.72 0.72
CA ILE A 174 16.33 7.25 2.07
C ILE A 174 14.84 7.43 2.32
N VAL A 175 14.38 7.06 3.51
CA VAL A 175 12.99 7.28 3.89
C VAL A 175 12.82 8.34 4.97
N TYR A 176 11.93 9.29 4.69
CA TYR A 176 11.54 10.38 5.56
C TYR A 176 10.32 9.99 6.42
N ARG A 177 10.25 10.63 7.58
CA ARG A 177 9.24 10.44 8.61
C ARG A 177 8.84 11.83 9.14
N PRO A 178 7.60 12.01 9.62
CA PRO A 178 7.25 13.19 10.39
C PRO A 178 8.29 13.46 11.47
N GLN A 179 8.73 14.71 11.56
CA GLN A 179 9.63 15.19 12.60
C GLN A 179 8.84 16.07 13.55
N ASN A 180 9.26 16.17 14.80
CA ASN A 180 8.67 17.06 15.81
C ASN A 180 7.17 16.79 16.08
N ILE A 181 6.73 15.54 15.96
CA ILE A 181 5.38 15.14 16.37
C ILE A 181 5.35 15.00 17.89
N THR A 182 4.43 15.74 18.53
CA THR A 182 4.28 15.78 19.99
C THR A 182 3.38 14.66 20.53
N THR A 183 2.58 14.04 19.68
CA THR A 183 1.74 12.89 20.02
C THR A 183 2.53 11.59 19.92
N GLY A 184 2.09 10.55 20.64
CA GLY A 184 2.72 9.23 20.67
C GLY A 184 1.83 8.14 20.08
N THR A 185 2.15 6.88 20.38
CA THR A 185 1.49 5.68 19.82
C THR A 185 0.00 5.55 20.15
N GLN A 186 -0.49 6.24 21.20
CA GLN A 186 -1.87 6.15 21.65
C GLN A 186 -2.79 7.22 21.05
N ASN A 187 -2.24 8.31 20.52
CA ASN A 187 -3.02 9.50 20.15
C ASN A 187 -2.59 10.17 18.84
N THR A 188 -1.67 9.57 18.09
CA THR A 188 -1.34 10.05 16.73
C THR A 188 -2.32 9.53 15.67
N PHE A 189 -2.79 8.29 15.84
CA PHE A 189 -3.75 7.62 14.97
C PHE A 189 -4.87 6.99 15.77
N ARG A 190 -6.08 6.98 15.21
CA ARG A 190 -7.20 6.15 15.68
C ARG A 190 -7.18 4.86 14.89
N HIS A 191 -6.92 3.73 15.55
CA HIS A 191 -6.92 2.42 14.91
C HIS A 191 -8.24 1.68 15.21
N ILE A 192 -9.15 1.63 14.23
CA ILE A 192 -10.46 0.97 14.34
C ILE A 192 -10.30 -0.52 14.04
N HIS A 193 -9.63 -1.24 14.94
CA HIS A 193 -9.31 -2.65 14.70
C HIS A 193 -9.57 -3.51 15.93
N GLU A 194 -10.80 -3.98 16.06
CA GLU A 194 -11.16 -4.95 17.10
C GLU A 194 -10.65 -6.34 16.72
N LYS A 195 -9.64 -6.84 17.44
CA LYS A 195 -8.96 -8.12 17.14
C LYS A 195 -9.91 -9.32 17.04
N ASN A 196 -10.99 -9.32 17.83
CA ASN A 196 -11.95 -10.42 17.86
C ASN A 196 -12.89 -10.39 16.64
N HIS A 197 -13.24 -9.19 16.17
CA HIS A 197 -14.12 -8.98 15.03
C HIS A 197 -13.34 -9.06 13.69
N ARG A 198 -12.17 -8.42 13.62
CA ARG A 198 -11.30 -8.37 12.44
C ARG A 198 -10.04 -9.22 12.63
N LYS A 199 -10.22 -10.54 12.72
CA LYS A 199 -9.10 -11.47 12.92
C LYS A 199 -8.08 -11.38 11.78
N ARG A 200 -6.80 -11.27 12.15
CA ARG A 200 -5.69 -11.34 11.20
C ARG A 200 -5.51 -12.77 10.73
N ASP A 201 -5.39 -12.95 9.41
CA ASP A 201 -5.07 -14.24 8.82
C ASP A 201 -3.58 -14.57 9.02
N MET A 202 -3.28 -15.09 10.21
CA MET A 202 -1.92 -15.45 10.63
C MET A 202 -1.49 -16.84 10.14
N VAL A 203 -2.38 -17.61 9.53
CA VAL A 203 -2.15 -19.01 9.14
C VAL A 203 -0.88 -19.11 8.29
N LYS A 204 -0.10 -20.18 8.51
CA LYS A 204 1.07 -20.51 7.69
C LYS A 204 0.89 -21.96 7.24
N CYS A 205 0.86 -22.16 5.93
CA CYS A 205 0.75 -23.48 5.30
C CYS A 205 1.85 -23.66 4.25
N PHE A 206 2.12 -24.90 3.84
CA PHE A 206 3.27 -25.25 2.98
C PHE A 206 4.59 -24.69 3.58
N ASN A 207 5.52 -24.25 2.74
CA ASN A 207 6.78 -23.62 3.13
C ASN A 207 6.66 -22.09 3.30
N GLN A 208 5.45 -21.52 3.48
CA GLN A 208 5.22 -20.07 3.51
C GLN A 208 6.16 -19.35 4.49
N LYS A 209 6.34 -19.89 5.70
CA LYS A 209 7.17 -19.27 6.76
C LYS A 209 8.60 -19.02 6.31
N GLU A 210 9.17 -19.93 5.52
CA GLU A 210 10.52 -19.80 4.99
C GLU A 210 10.53 -18.88 3.76
N ALA A 211 9.62 -19.14 2.80
CA ALA A 211 9.56 -18.42 1.53
C ALA A 211 9.31 -16.91 1.71
N THR A 212 8.45 -16.49 2.64
CA THR A 212 8.11 -15.08 2.86
C THR A 212 9.17 -14.31 3.65
N ARG A 213 10.18 -14.98 4.24
CA ARG A 213 11.29 -14.33 4.94
C ARG A 213 12.51 -14.09 4.04
N LYS A 214 12.58 -14.76 2.89
CA LYS A 214 13.59 -14.50 1.87
C LYS A 214 13.22 -13.25 1.07
N ARG A 215 14.20 -12.49 0.61
CA ARG A 215 13.99 -11.36 -0.31
C ARG A 215 13.41 -11.87 -1.64
N ASP A 216 12.41 -11.17 -2.19
CA ASP A 216 11.77 -11.56 -3.46
C ASP A 216 12.25 -10.73 -4.66
N HIS A 217 13.25 -11.23 -5.37
CA HIS A 217 13.71 -10.61 -6.62
C HIS A 217 12.90 -11.04 -7.86
N GLN A 218 11.91 -11.94 -7.70
CA GLN A 218 11.21 -12.57 -8.81
C GLN A 218 9.88 -11.90 -9.13
N THR A 219 9.15 -11.41 -8.12
CA THR A 219 7.82 -10.82 -8.34
C THR A 219 7.73 -9.34 -7.99
N GLY A 220 6.82 -8.64 -8.65
CA GLY A 220 6.61 -7.21 -8.43
C GLY A 220 5.51 -6.61 -9.28
N LEU A 221 5.64 -5.31 -9.53
CA LEU A 221 4.72 -4.53 -10.34
C LEU A 221 4.67 -4.98 -11.81
N ASP A 222 5.81 -5.39 -12.35
CA ASP A 222 5.99 -5.75 -13.77
C ASP A 222 5.32 -7.07 -14.16
N ASN A 223 5.13 -7.99 -13.22
CA ASN A 223 4.64 -9.34 -13.48
C ASN A 223 3.45 -9.76 -12.60
N ILE A 224 2.77 -8.80 -11.97
CA ILE A 224 1.53 -9.08 -11.26
C ILE A 224 0.43 -9.56 -12.23
N SER A 225 -0.18 -10.70 -11.93
CA SER A 225 -1.29 -11.27 -12.72
C SER A 225 -2.64 -11.00 -12.05
N TYR A 226 -3.50 -10.25 -12.72
CA TYR A 226 -4.80 -9.83 -12.19
C TYR A 226 -5.81 -9.48 -13.29
N LYS A 227 -7.08 -9.37 -12.91
CA LYS A 227 -8.15 -8.81 -13.73
C LYS A 227 -8.97 -7.82 -12.91
N ILE A 228 -9.14 -6.60 -13.41
CA ILE A 228 -10.18 -5.68 -12.91
C ILE A 228 -11.50 -6.12 -13.55
N THR A 229 -12.40 -6.66 -12.75
CA THR A 229 -13.67 -7.23 -13.22
C THR A 229 -14.77 -6.19 -13.35
N LYS A 230 -14.75 -5.19 -12.47
CA LYS A 230 -15.72 -4.09 -12.46
C LYS A 230 -15.06 -2.85 -11.84
N ILE A 231 -15.42 -1.68 -12.35
CA ILE A 231 -15.10 -0.38 -11.78
C ILE A 231 -16.43 0.25 -11.39
N VAL A 232 -16.56 0.68 -10.14
CA VAL A 232 -17.78 1.29 -9.62
C VAL A 232 -17.42 2.64 -9.02
N ASN A 233 -18.07 3.70 -9.50
CA ASN A 233 -17.99 5.01 -8.86
C ASN A 233 -19.16 5.14 -7.89
N ILE A 234 -18.87 5.41 -6.63
CA ILE A 234 -19.87 5.62 -5.59
C ILE A 234 -19.58 6.91 -4.83
N THR A 235 -20.55 7.35 -4.05
CA THR A 235 -20.38 8.42 -3.07
C THR A 235 -20.65 7.89 -1.67
N ILE A 236 -19.86 8.34 -0.69
CA ILE A 236 -20.12 8.15 0.74
C ILE A 236 -20.20 9.54 1.34
N VAL A 237 -21.38 9.96 1.80
CA VAL A 237 -21.62 11.31 2.33
C VAL A 237 -21.20 12.39 1.32
N ASP A 238 -21.64 12.24 0.06
CA ASP A 238 -21.30 13.13 -1.07
C ASP A 238 -19.81 13.20 -1.46
N ILE A 239 -18.99 12.30 -0.92
CA ILE A 239 -17.56 12.20 -1.24
C ILE A 239 -17.40 11.15 -2.33
N PRO A 240 -16.95 11.50 -3.55
CA PRO A 240 -16.77 10.54 -4.62
C PRO A 240 -15.56 9.64 -4.35
N LEU A 241 -15.73 8.34 -4.59
CA LEU A 241 -14.65 7.37 -4.60
C LEU A 241 -14.85 6.32 -5.70
N THR A 242 -13.78 5.62 -6.05
CA THR A 242 -13.81 4.55 -7.06
C THR A 242 -13.46 3.22 -6.42
N ILE A 243 -14.33 2.23 -6.59
CA ILE A 243 -14.09 0.84 -6.21
C ILE A 243 -13.59 0.07 -7.44
N LEU A 244 -12.42 -0.54 -7.31
CA LEU A 244 -11.86 -1.49 -8.28
C LEU A 244 -12.10 -2.90 -7.76
N ASN A 245 -12.97 -3.68 -8.41
CA ASN A 245 -13.14 -5.10 -8.10
C ASN A 245 -12.03 -5.90 -8.79
N ILE A 246 -11.04 -6.31 -8.00
CA ILE A 246 -9.80 -6.94 -8.45
C ILE A 246 -9.86 -8.43 -8.16
N ALA A 247 -9.74 -9.25 -9.21
CA ALA A 247 -9.48 -10.67 -9.10
C ALA A 247 -7.99 -10.92 -9.33
N LEU A 248 -7.26 -11.25 -8.26
CA LEU A 248 -5.86 -11.65 -8.33
C LEU A 248 -5.73 -13.09 -8.81
N THR A 249 -4.68 -13.39 -9.58
CA THR A 249 -4.34 -14.75 -9.96
C THR A 249 -3.30 -15.30 -8.99
N CYS A 250 -3.47 -16.56 -8.57
CA CYS A 250 -2.45 -17.28 -7.82
C CYS A 250 -1.88 -18.42 -8.66
N ASP A 251 -0.57 -18.38 -8.89
CA ASP A 251 0.19 -19.56 -9.28
C ASP A 251 0.43 -20.43 -8.03
N LYS A 252 -0.30 -21.54 -7.93
CA LYS A 252 -0.21 -22.48 -6.80
C LYS A 252 1.09 -23.30 -6.82
N SER A 253 1.79 -23.38 -7.95
CA SER A 253 3.10 -24.03 -7.99
C SER A 253 4.17 -23.17 -7.32
N PHE A 254 4.03 -21.84 -7.40
CA PHE A 254 4.96 -20.88 -6.82
C PHE A 254 4.56 -20.39 -5.43
N THR A 255 3.27 -20.07 -5.24
CA THR A 255 2.71 -19.54 -3.99
C THR A 255 1.51 -20.36 -3.50
N PRO A 256 1.67 -21.67 -3.22
CA PRO A 256 0.54 -22.54 -2.82
C PRO A 256 -0.19 -22.04 -1.57
N TRP A 257 0.48 -21.25 -0.71
CA TRP A 257 -0.11 -20.64 0.47
C TRP A 257 -1.07 -19.48 0.21
N CYS A 258 -1.37 -19.16 -1.06
CA CYS A 258 -2.49 -18.29 -1.41
C CYS A 258 -3.84 -18.86 -0.99
N GLU A 259 -3.91 -20.18 -0.79
CA GLU A 259 -5.07 -20.89 -0.27
C GLU A 259 -4.57 -21.97 0.70
N CYS A 260 -4.79 -21.78 1.99
CA CYS A 260 -4.56 -22.83 2.97
C CYS A 260 -5.86 -23.61 3.10
N ASN A 261 -6.00 -24.73 2.36
CA ASN A 261 -7.13 -25.63 2.57
C ASN A 261 -7.21 -25.96 4.06
N LYS A 262 -8.38 -25.75 4.68
CA LYS A 262 -8.65 -26.40 5.96
C LYS A 262 -8.61 -27.91 5.69
N PRO A 263 -8.02 -28.74 6.56
CA PRO A 263 -8.25 -30.18 6.47
C PRO A 263 -9.76 -30.38 6.37
N ALA A 264 -10.23 -31.05 5.32
CA ALA A 264 -11.58 -31.58 5.35
C ALA A 264 -11.69 -32.37 6.66
N GLU A 265 -12.69 -32.06 7.49
CA GLU A 265 -13.08 -32.98 8.54
C GLU A 265 -13.24 -34.33 7.86
N ILE A 266 -12.32 -35.26 8.16
CA ILE A 266 -12.47 -36.66 7.79
C ILE A 266 -13.76 -37.07 8.48
N THR A 267 -14.84 -37.06 7.71
CA THR A 267 -16.12 -37.59 8.13
C THR A 267 -15.85 -39.08 8.30
N LYS A 268 -15.55 -39.50 9.53
CA LYS A 268 -15.72 -40.88 9.96
C LYS A 268 -17.21 -41.18 9.86
N LYS A 269 -17.67 -41.49 8.65
CA LYS A 269 -18.91 -42.21 8.41
C LYS A 269 -18.55 -43.40 7.54
N ASN A 270 -18.87 -44.58 8.07
CA ASN A 270 -18.82 -45.91 7.48
C ASN A 270 -17.51 -46.69 7.72
N LEU A 271 -17.37 -47.17 8.96
CA LEU A 271 -16.86 -48.51 9.26
C LEU A 271 -17.51 -48.91 10.59
N ASP A 272 -18.77 -49.34 10.51
CA ASP A 272 -19.46 -50.20 11.49
C ASP A 272 -20.65 -50.83 10.76
N SER A 273 -20.31 -51.67 9.78
CA SER A 273 -21.22 -52.65 9.19
C SER A 273 -20.35 -53.73 8.55
N ASN A 274 -19.75 -54.57 9.39
CA ASN A 274 -19.52 -56.00 9.16
C ASN A 274 -18.68 -56.58 10.31
N LEU A 275 -19.25 -57.62 10.92
CA LEU A 275 -18.76 -58.52 11.98
C LEU A 275 -19.09 -58.11 13.41
#